data_AF-A0A2V2U7U0-F1
#
_entry.id   AF-A0A2V2U7U0-F1
#
_cell.length_a   1.000
_cell.length_b   1.000
_cell.length_c   1.000
_cell.angle_alpha   90.00
_cell.angle_beta   90.00
_cell.angle_gamma   90.00
#
_symmetry.space_group_name_H-M   'P 1'
#
loop_
_entity.id
_entity.type
_entity.pdbx_description
1 polymer ?
#
loop_
_entity_poly.entity_id
_entity_poly.type
_entity_poly.pdbx_seq_one_letter_code
_entity_poly.pdbx_strand_id
1 'polypeptide(L)'
;MVLGKTYRYFDTVKTWYNERAIEIPIVMEMVRKYQGTNILEIGNVLSNHVRFEHDILDKYEIAKGIINEDVVDFRPEKKYDLIVSISTLEHVGWDEKPRDNMKIPRAIENMKALITSRGGMIIITLPLGYNSALDELLKDGIILFSNQYHLLRISKGNEWKEASWEDVQVAKYNTPLPFANGLLIGIITVKPSI
;
A
#
# COMPACT_ATOMS: atom_id res chain seq x y z
N MET A 1 5.64 -5.19 15.79
CA MET A 1 4.63 -6.22 15.50
C MET A 1 3.66 -5.61 14.51
N VAL A 2 3.04 -6.39 13.62
CA VAL A 2 1.95 -5.89 12.75
C VAL A 2 0.89 -6.98 12.75
N LEU A 3 -0.40 -6.61 12.81
CA LEU A 3 -1.49 -7.60 12.87
C LEU A 3 -1.33 -8.64 14.02
N GLY A 4 -0.71 -8.25 15.14
CA GLY A 4 -0.43 -9.16 16.26
C GLY A 4 0.66 -10.21 15.99
N LYS A 5 1.46 -10.04 14.92
CA LYS A 5 2.49 -10.99 14.50
C LYS A 5 3.86 -10.34 14.30
N THR A 6 4.89 -11.17 14.39
CA THR A 6 6.26 -10.84 14.02
C THR A 6 6.56 -11.45 12.66
N TYR A 7 7.08 -10.63 11.75
CA TYR A 7 7.46 -11.05 10.40
C TYR A 7 8.97 -11.16 10.31
N ARG A 8 9.45 -12.13 9.52
CA ARG A 8 10.86 -12.15 9.11
C ARG A 8 11.02 -11.17 7.96
N TYR A 9 12.15 -10.45 7.96
CA TYR A 9 12.53 -9.61 6.83
C TYR A 9 12.58 -10.44 5.55
N PHE A 10 12.03 -9.87 4.49
CA PHE A 10 12.10 -10.42 3.16
C PHE A 10 13.38 -9.94 2.50
N ASP A 11 14.44 -10.73 2.64
CA ASP A 11 15.78 -10.45 2.14
C ASP A 11 15.98 -11.14 0.77
N THR A 12 15.69 -10.39 -0.29
CA THR A 12 15.89 -10.78 -1.69
C THR A 12 16.56 -9.64 -2.45
N VAL A 13 16.68 -9.77 -3.79
CA VAL A 13 17.31 -8.76 -4.64
C VAL A 13 16.68 -7.39 -4.41
N LYS A 14 17.48 -6.45 -3.90
CA LYS A 14 17.16 -5.04 -3.63
C LYS A 14 16.13 -4.75 -2.52
N THR A 15 15.60 -5.75 -1.83
CA THR A 15 14.65 -5.50 -0.73
C THR A 15 15.36 -5.23 0.59
N TRP A 16 16.54 -5.82 0.81
CA TRP A 16 17.28 -5.79 2.08
C TRP A 16 17.60 -4.38 2.62
N TYR A 17 17.67 -3.35 1.77
CA TYR A 17 18.06 -1.99 2.17
C TYR A 17 16.91 -0.98 2.26
N ASN A 18 15.67 -1.38 1.97
CA ASN A 18 14.50 -0.49 1.97
C ASN A 18 13.26 -1.13 2.64
N GLU A 19 12.15 -0.39 2.69
CA GLU A 19 10.86 -0.77 3.27
C GLU A 19 10.27 -2.05 2.69
N ARG A 20 10.61 -2.45 1.47
CA ARG A 20 10.12 -3.69 0.85
C ARG A 20 10.45 -4.93 1.68
N ALA A 21 11.53 -4.88 2.46
CA ALA A 21 11.91 -5.95 3.39
C ALA A 21 10.82 -6.25 4.44
N ILE A 22 9.99 -5.27 4.80
CA ILE A 22 8.89 -5.44 5.76
C ILE A 22 7.51 -5.39 5.11
N GLU A 23 7.33 -4.62 4.05
CA GLU A 23 6.04 -4.51 3.37
C GLU A 23 5.61 -5.82 2.72
N ILE A 24 6.49 -6.42 1.91
CA ILE A 24 6.21 -7.65 1.17
C ILE A 24 5.76 -8.78 2.10
N PRO A 25 6.47 -9.16 3.18
CA PRO A 25 6.06 -10.30 4.00
C PRO A 25 4.72 -10.07 4.71
N ILE A 26 4.39 -8.82 5.04
CA ILE A 26 3.10 -8.45 5.65
C ILE A 26 1.97 -8.60 4.63
N VAL A 27 2.11 -8.00 3.43
CA VAL A 27 1.09 -8.10 2.38
C VAL A 27 0.96 -9.54 1.87
N MET A 28 2.07 -10.27 1.75
CA MET A 28 2.08 -11.68 1.34
C MET A 28 1.29 -12.59 2.28
N GLU A 29 1.23 -12.30 3.59
CA GLU A 29 0.34 -13.05 4.47
C GLU A 29 -1.12 -12.87 4.07
N MET A 30 -1.52 -11.65 3.73
CA MET A 30 -2.90 -11.36 3.33
C MET A 30 -3.21 -11.99 1.97
N VAL A 31 -2.32 -11.87 0.99
CA VAL A 31 -2.46 -12.57 -0.29
C VAL A 31 -2.66 -14.07 -0.11
N ARG A 32 -1.88 -14.72 0.77
CA ARG A 32 -2.02 -16.16 1.06
C ARG A 32 -3.38 -16.51 1.69
N LYS A 33 -3.92 -15.66 2.56
CA LYS A 33 -5.26 -15.86 3.15
C LYS A 33 -6.39 -15.78 2.13
N TYR A 34 -6.20 -14.99 1.08
CA TYR A 34 -7.16 -14.77 0.00
C TYR A 34 -6.83 -15.60 -1.25
N GLN A 35 -5.93 -16.58 -1.16
CA GLN A 35 -5.55 -17.40 -2.31
C GLN A 35 -6.77 -18.12 -2.91
N GLY A 36 -6.89 -18.05 -4.24
CA GLY A 36 -8.03 -18.62 -4.97
C GLY A 36 -9.28 -17.71 -5.03
N THR A 37 -9.18 -16.47 -4.53
CA THR A 37 -10.21 -15.43 -4.67
C THR A 37 -9.79 -14.37 -5.68
N ASN A 38 -10.65 -13.37 -5.95
CA ASN A 38 -10.29 -12.27 -6.84
C ASN A 38 -9.41 -11.27 -6.12
N ILE A 39 -8.13 -11.21 -6.49
CA ILE A 39 -7.14 -10.27 -5.94
C ILE A 39 -6.77 -9.22 -6.99
N LEU A 40 -6.72 -7.95 -6.59
CA LEU A 40 -6.17 -6.84 -7.37
C LEU A 40 -4.93 -6.28 -6.69
N GLU A 41 -3.85 -6.12 -7.42
CA GLU A 41 -2.70 -5.32 -7.01
C GLU A 41 -2.76 -3.94 -7.70
N ILE A 42 -2.64 -2.87 -6.90
CA ILE A 42 -2.48 -1.50 -7.38
C ILE A 42 -1.00 -1.14 -7.34
N GLY A 43 -0.45 -0.85 -8.52
CA GLY A 43 0.97 -0.86 -8.77
C GLY A 43 1.48 -2.28 -9.01
N ASN A 44 2.69 -2.41 -9.57
CA ASN A 44 3.28 -3.71 -9.87
C ASN A 44 4.51 -4.00 -8.99
N VAL A 45 4.31 -4.37 -7.72
CA VAL A 45 5.40 -4.63 -6.78
C VAL A 45 5.60 -6.12 -6.54
N LEU A 46 4.55 -6.87 -6.16
CA LEU A 46 4.70 -8.25 -5.76
C LEU A 46 5.16 -9.15 -6.91
N SER A 47 4.76 -8.87 -8.15
CA SER A 47 5.17 -9.66 -9.31
C SER A 47 6.69 -9.68 -9.54
N ASN A 48 7.41 -8.66 -9.04
CA ASN A 48 8.88 -8.57 -9.07
C ASN A 48 9.56 -9.49 -8.04
N HIS A 49 8.79 -10.09 -7.13
CA HIS A 49 9.31 -10.84 -5.98
C HIS A 49 8.69 -12.23 -5.82
N VAL A 50 7.40 -12.39 -6.11
CA VAL A 50 6.64 -13.62 -5.91
C VAL A 50 5.57 -13.76 -6.99
N ARG A 51 5.38 -14.99 -7.49
CA ARG A 51 4.34 -15.30 -8.48
C ARG A 51 3.09 -15.87 -7.82
N PHE A 52 1.94 -15.28 -8.12
CA PHE A 52 0.60 -15.77 -7.75
C PHE A 52 -0.44 -15.22 -8.73
N GLU A 53 -1.64 -15.80 -8.77
CA GLU A 53 -2.71 -15.32 -9.65
C GLU A 53 -3.41 -14.09 -9.03
N HIS A 54 -3.40 -12.99 -9.77
CA HIS A 54 -4.05 -11.72 -9.43
C HIS A 54 -4.11 -10.84 -10.68
N ASP A 55 -4.98 -9.84 -10.67
CA ASP A 55 -4.94 -8.76 -11.65
C ASP A 55 -3.98 -7.67 -11.15
N ILE A 56 -3.26 -7.02 -12.05
CA ILE A 56 -2.35 -5.92 -11.75
C ILE A 56 -2.85 -4.68 -12.47
N LEU A 57 -3.06 -3.59 -11.74
CA LEU A 57 -3.40 -2.28 -12.28
C LEU A 57 -2.23 -1.33 -12.06
N ASP A 58 -1.59 -0.90 -13.14
CA ASP A 58 -0.52 0.09 -13.09
C ASP A 58 -0.61 1.03 -14.28
N LYS A 59 -0.72 2.33 -14.01
CA LYS A 59 -0.89 3.36 -15.03
C LYS A 59 0.35 3.54 -15.92
N TYR A 60 1.54 3.32 -15.38
CA TYR A 60 2.79 3.70 -16.02
C TYR A 60 3.59 2.50 -16.54
N GLU A 61 3.51 1.36 -15.86
CA GLU A 61 4.27 0.17 -16.24
C GLU A 61 3.60 -0.59 -17.39
N ILE A 62 4.16 -0.49 -18.59
CA ILE A 62 3.66 -1.22 -19.76
C ILE A 62 4.34 -2.58 -19.85
N ALA A 63 3.64 -3.63 -19.42
CA ALA A 63 4.08 -5.02 -19.55
C ALA A 63 2.90 -5.98 -19.76
N LYS A 64 3.20 -7.21 -20.20
CA LYS A 64 2.17 -8.23 -20.45
C LYS A 64 1.45 -8.61 -19.14
N GLY A 65 0.12 -8.54 -19.17
CA GLY A 65 -0.72 -8.91 -18.03
C GLY A 65 -0.98 -7.77 -17.04
N ILE A 66 -0.45 -6.58 -17.31
CA ILE A 66 -0.75 -5.36 -16.55
C ILE A 66 -1.91 -4.62 -17.24
N ILE A 67 -2.89 -4.21 -16.44
CA ILE A 67 -3.97 -3.32 -16.86
C ILE A 67 -3.44 -1.90 -16.74
N ASN A 68 -3.30 -1.22 -17.88
CA ASN A 68 -2.75 0.14 -17.95
C ASN A 68 -3.83 1.22 -17.85
N GLU A 69 -4.42 1.36 -16.67
CA GLU A 69 -5.44 2.38 -16.38
C GLU A 69 -5.13 3.11 -15.07
N ASP A 70 -5.72 4.30 -14.90
CA ASP A 70 -5.63 5.06 -13.65
C ASP A 70 -6.55 4.45 -12.60
N VAL A 71 -6.05 4.26 -11.37
CA VAL A 71 -6.86 3.73 -10.26
C VAL A 71 -8.12 4.56 -9.98
N VAL A 72 -8.15 5.85 -10.30
CA VAL A 72 -9.35 6.68 -10.12
C VAL A 72 -10.41 6.38 -11.18
N ASP A 73 -10.02 5.93 -12.37
CA ASP A 73 -10.89 5.72 -13.53
C ASP A 73 -11.20 4.25 -13.80
N PHE A 74 -10.43 3.34 -13.20
CA PHE A 74 -10.61 1.90 -13.37
C PHE A 74 -11.98 1.44 -12.86
N ARG A 75 -12.82 0.93 -13.77
CA ARG A 75 -14.20 0.47 -13.51
C ARG A 75 -14.49 -0.87 -14.21
N PRO A 76 -13.83 -1.98 -13.81
CA PRO A 76 -14.13 -3.30 -14.35
C PRO A 76 -15.51 -3.80 -13.87
N GLU A 77 -16.08 -4.74 -14.62
CA GLU A 77 -17.23 -5.53 -14.15
C GLU A 77 -16.82 -6.47 -12.99
N LYS A 78 -15.60 -7.01 -13.05
CA LYS A 78 -15.03 -7.88 -12.00
C LYS A 78 -14.88 -7.12 -10.69
N LYS A 79 -15.27 -7.77 -9.59
CA LYS A 79 -15.07 -7.29 -8.22
C LYS A 79 -14.08 -8.14 -7.46
N TYR A 80 -13.44 -7.55 -6.46
CA TYR A 80 -12.30 -8.13 -5.76
C TYR A 80 -12.63 -8.43 -4.29
N ASP A 81 -12.10 -9.54 -3.79
CA ASP A 81 -12.19 -9.93 -2.39
C ASP A 81 -11.03 -9.30 -1.58
N LEU A 82 -9.88 -9.09 -2.23
CA LEU A 82 -8.70 -8.40 -1.69
C LEU A 82 -8.14 -7.41 -2.71
N ILE A 83 -7.82 -6.20 -2.25
CA ILE A 83 -7.00 -5.24 -2.99
C ILE A 83 -5.73 -4.96 -2.18
N VAL A 84 -4.57 -4.99 -2.81
CA VAL A 84 -3.30 -4.67 -2.17
C VAL A 84 -2.61 -3.52 -2.91
N SER A 85 -1.94 -2.65 -2.17
CA SER A 85 -1.12 -1.58 -2.73
C SER A 85 0.12 -1.42 -1.87
N ILE A 86 1.31 -1.48 -2.47
CA ILE A 86 2.56 -1.48 -1.72
C ILE A 86 3.43 -0.31 -2.15
N SER A 87 3.56 0.75 -1.36
CA SER A 87 4.30 1.97 -1.76
C SER A 87 3.99 2.36 -3.22
N THR A 88 2.72 2.65 -3.47
CA THR A 88 2.20 3.04 -4.80
C THR A 88 1.35 4.31 -4.69
N LEU A 89 0.41 4.36 -3.74
CA LEU A 89 -0.56 5.45 -3.65
C LEU A 89 0.06 6.81 -3.32
N GLU A 90 1.21 6.85 -2.65
CA GLU A 90 1.95 8.09 -2.38
C GLU A 90 2.35 8.83 -3.66
N HIS A 91 2.46 8.12 -4.79
CA HIS A 91 2.76 8.68 -6.10
C HIS A 91 1.50 9.21 -6.84
N VAL A 92 0.31 8.72 -6.50
CA VAL A 92 -0.93 9.00 -7.24
C VAL A 92 -1.32 10.47 -7.08
N GLY A 93 -1.33 11.19 -8.20
CA GLY A 93 -1.59 12.64 -8.25
C GLY A 93 -0.40 13.50 -7.80
N TRP A 94 0.59 12.95 -7.11
CA TRP A 94 1.76 13.68 -6.61
C TRP A 94 2.85 13.86 -7.67
N ASP A 95 3.13 12.80 -8.42
CA ASP A 95 4.14 12.79 -9.49
C ASP A 95 3.58 13.22 -10.85
N GLU A 96 2.31 13.62 -10.87
CA GLU A 96 1.59 14.04 -12.07
C GLU A 96 1.70 15.55 -12.31
N LYS A 97 1.45 15.97 -13.55
CA LYS A 97 1.37 17.37 -13.95
C LYS A 97 0.05 17.63 -14.67
N PRO A 98 -0.84 18.49 -14.13
CA PRO A 98 -0.74 19.17 -12.84
C PRO A 98 -0.80 18.18 -11.66
N ARG A 99 -0.20 18.57 -10.53
CA ARG A 99 -0.30 17.84 -9.27
C ARG A 99 -1.73 17.94 -8.72
N ASP A 100 -2.25 16.84 -8.20
CA ASP A 100 -3.59 16.74 -7.64
C ASP A 100 -3.56 16.06 -6.27
N ASN A 101 -3.53 16.88 -5.23
CA ASN A 101 -3.44 16.41 -3.84
C ASN A 101 -4.68 15.62 -3.38
N MET A 102 -5.84 15.78 -4.04
CA MET A 102 -7.09 15.11 -3.69
C MET A 102 -7.34 13.85 -4.53
N LYS A 103 -6.35 13.41 -5.31
CA LYS A 103 -6.46 12.19 -6.11
C LYS A 103 -6.45 10.92 -5.26
N ILE A 104 -5.66 10.88 -4.19
CA ILE A 104 -5.55 9.70 -3.31
C ILE A 104 -6.89 9.36 -2.61
N PRO A 105 -7.61 10.32 -2.00
CA PRO A 105 -8.94 10.03 -1.45
C PRO A 105 -9.90 9.45 -2.50
N ARG A 106 -9.90 9.98 -3.73
CA ARG A 106 -10.72 9.46 -4.83
C ARG A 106 -10.30 8.05 -5.26
N ALA A 107 -8.99 7.77 -5.28
CA ALA A 107 -8.46 6.44 -5.56
C ALA A 107 -8.92 5.44 -4.49
N ILE A 108 -8.82 5.79 -3.21
CA ILE A 108 -9.27 4.95 -2.09
C ILE A 108 -10.79 4.70 -2.16
N GLU A 109 -11.59 5.72 -2.46
CA GLU A 109 -13.04 5.55 -2.66
C GLU A 109 -13.35 4.64 -3.84
N ASN A 110 -12.62 4.76 -4.95
CA ASN A 110 -12.79 3.81 -6.05
C ASN A 110 -12.41 2.39 -5.63
N MET A 111 -11.27 2.19 -4.97
CA MET A 111 -10.85 0.88 -4.47
C MET A 111 -11.92 0.24 -3.58
N LYS A 112 -12.59 1.02 -2.70
CA LYS A 112 -13.74 0.52 -1.91
C LYS A 112 -14.88 0.06 -2.81
N ALA A 113 -15.21 0.79 -3.88
CA ALA A 113 -16.25 0.41 -4.85
C ALA A 113 -15.89 -0.79 -5.74
N LEU A 114 -14.60 -1.17 -5.80
CA LEU A 114 -14.12 -2.36 -6.49
C LEU A 114 -14.25 -3.63 -5.64
N ILE A 115 -14.47 -3.50 -4.33
CA ILE A 115 -14.69 -4.65 -3.45
C ILE A 115 -16.05 -5.30 -3.75
N THR A 116 -16.10 -6.62 -3.66
CA THR A 116 -17.31 -7.42 -3.83
C THR A 116 -18.42 -7.06 -2.83
N SER A 117 -19.68 -7.25 -3.21
CA SER A 117 -20.84 -7.01 -2.35
C SER A 117 -20.88 -7.91 -1.10
N ARG A 118 -20.14 -9.03 -1.11
CA ARG A 118 -19.93 -9.92 0.04
C ARG A 118 -18.97 -9.35 1.09
N GLY A 119 -18.40 -8.17 0.86
CA GLY A 119 -17.34 -7.59 1.67
C GLY A 119 -15.96 -8.11 1.28
N GLY A 120 -14.92 -7.43 1.79
CA GLY A 120 -13.54 -7.70 1.43
C GLY A 120 -12.57 -6.77 2.14
N MET A 121 -11.31 -6.83 1.75
CA MET A 121 -10.24 -6.08 2.40
C MET A 121 -9.39 -5.30 1.40
N ILE A 122 -8.94 -4.14 1.84
CA ILE A 122 -7.88 -3.38 1.17
C ILE A 122 -6.72 -3.25 2.16
N ILE A 123 -5.51 -3.61 1.74
CA ILE A 123 -4.28 -3.36 2.50
C ILE A 123 -3.36 -2.44 1.70
N ILE A 124 -2.92 -1.36 2.35
CA ILE A 124 -2.11 -0.31 1.74
C ILE A 124 -0.89 -0.09 2.63
N THR A 125 0.30 -0.07 2.05
CA THR A 125 1.52 0.40 2.73
C THR A 125 1.97 1.72 2.12
N LEU A 126 2.32 2.69 2.97
CA LEU A 126 2.61 4.06 2.60
C LEU A 126 3.92 4.53 3.27
N PRO A 127 4.99 4.74 2.50
CA PRO A 127 6.15 5.49 2.94
C PRO A 127 5.76 6.92 3.32
N LEU A 128 5.99 7.32 4.56
CA LEU A 128 5.73 8.67 5.01
C LEU A 128 6.87 9.62 4.59
N GLY A 129 6.53 10.89 4.35
CA GLY A 129 7.46 11.93 3.99
C GLY A 129 7.85 11.96 2.51
N TYR A 130 7.24 11.13 1.65
CA TYR A 130 7.41 11.19 0.19
C TYR A 130 6.48 12.24 -0.42
N ASN A 131 5.21 12.19 -0.03
CA ASN A 131 4.14 13.05 -0.48
C ASN A 131 3.57 13.81 0.72
N SER A 132 3.96 15.08 0.87
CA SER A 132 3.55 15.87 2.03
C SER A 132 2.04 16.14 2.07
N ALA A 133 1.37 16.16 0.91
CA ALA A 133 -0.08 16.31 0.87
C ALA A 133 -0.79 15.05 1.39
N LEU A 134 -0.29 13.85 1.05
CA LEU A 134 -0.78 12.60 1.64
C LEU A 134 -0.59 12.60 3.16
N ASP A 135 0.59 13.01 3.63
CA ASP A 135 0.89 13.05 5.07
C ASP A 135 -0.09 14.00 5.81
N GLU A 136 -0.42 15.15 5.22
CA GLU A 136 -1.43 16.07 5.74
C GLU A 136 -2.84 15.46 5.73
N LEU A 137 -3.25 14.78 4.65
CA LEU A 137 -4.55 14.11 4.58
C LEU A 137 -4.71 13.01 5.63
N LEU A 138 -3.62 12.30 5.96
CA LEU A 138 -3.59 11.30 7.04
C LEU A 138 -3.70 11.99 8.41
N LYS A 139 -2.91 13.05 8.63
CA LYS A 139 -2.89 13.80 9.88
C LYS A 139 -4.24 14.44 10.20
N ASP A 140 -4.91 15.00 9.20
CA ASP A 140 -6.20 15.69 9.35
C ASP A 140 -7.39 14.71 9.39
N GLY A 141 -7.14 13.40 9.25
CA GLY A 141 -8.16 12.37 9.28
C GLY A 141 -9.09 12.38 8.07
N ILE A 142 -8.64 12.93 6.93
CA ILE A 142 -9.38 12.88 5.66
C ILE A 142 -9.27 11.47 5.05
N ILE A 143 -8.09 10.86 5.15
CA ILE A 143 -7.90 9.44 4.85
C ILE A 143 -7.98 8.67 6.16
N LEU A 144 -8.90 7.71 6.23
CA LEU A 144 -9.13 6.87 7.41
C LEU A 144 -9.05 5.39 7.05
N PHE A 145 -8.45 4.63 7.95
CA PHE A 145 -8.37 3.17 7.87
C PHE A 145 -9.21 2.53 8.98
N SER A 146 -9.73 1.33 8.74
CA SER A 146 -10.36 0.51 9.78
C SER A 146 -9.33 0.14 10.86
N ASN A 147 -8.09 -0.13 10.44
CA ASN A 147 -6.94 -0.33 11.31
C ASN A 147 -5.70 0.28 10.66
N GLN A 148 -4.81 0.84 11.48
CA GLN A 148 -3.52 1.34 11.02
C GLN A 148 -2.40 0.88 11.95
N TYR A 149 -1.24 0.63 11.36
CA TYR A 149 -0.01 0.28 12.06
C TYR A 149 1.11 1.17 11.56
N HIS A 150 2.07 1.49 12.43
CA HIS A 150 3.18 2.36 12.08
C HIS A 150 4.48 1.67 12.40
N LEU A 151 5.45 1.79 11.50
CA LEU A 151 6.81 1.31 11.72
C LEU A 151 7.81 2.43 11.48
N LEU A 152 8.84 2.46 12.32
CA LEU A 152 9.96 3.38 12.20
C LEU A 152 11.23 2.58 11.93
N ARG A 153 11.98 3.02 10.92
CA ARG A 153 13.33 2.52 10.66
C ARG A 153 14.28 3.08 11.71
N ILE A 154 15.00 2.20 12.41
CA ILE A 154 15.86 2.57 13.55
C ILE A 154 17.35 2.39 13.29
N SER A 155 17.74 1.76 12.18
CA SER A 155 19.14 1.50 11.88
C SER A 155 19.48 1.63 10.40
N LYS A 156 20.76 1.91 10.12
CA LYS A 156 21.35 1.84 8.76
C LYS A 156 21.20 0.45 8.16
N GLY A 157 21.23 -0.58 9.00
CA GLY A 157 20.99 -1.99 8.63
C GLY A 157 19.54 -2.33 8.28
N ASN A 158 18.67 -1.33 8.13
CA ASN A 158 17.27 -1.49 7.76
C ASN A 158 16.45 -2.27 8.80
N GLU A 159 16.74 -2.04 10.08
CA GLU A 159 15.89 -2.54 11.16
C GLU A 159 14.69 -1.62 11.36
N TRP A 160 13.53 -2.22 11.55
CA TRP A 160 12.25 -1.58 11.76
C TRP A 160 11.63 -2.02 13.09
N LYS A 161 11.05 -1.06 13.80
CA LYS A 161 10.23 -1.32 14.98
C LYS A 161 8.83 -0.75 14.79
N GLU A 162 7.87 -1.32 15.49
CA GLU A 162 6.55 -0.69 15.62
C GLU A 162 6.68 0.61 16.42
N ALA A 163 5.86 1.60 16.05
CA ALA A 163 5.91 2.95 16.59
C ALA A 163 4.51 3.55 16.70
N SER A 164 4.38 4.69 17.38
CA SER A 164 3.13 5.45 17.38
C SER A 164 3.01 6.32 16.13
N TRP A 165 1.83 6.90 15.90
CA TRP A 165 1.65 7.91 14.85
C TRP A 165 2.56 9.12 15.11
N GLU A 166 2.70 9.53 16.36
CA GLU A 166 3.52 10.68 16.77
C GLU A 166 4.98 10.52 16.39
N ASP A 167 5.50 9.30 16.50
CA ASP A 167 6.87 8.96 16.13
C ASP A 167 7.09 8.99 14.61
N VAL A 168 6.11 8.52 13.82
CA VAL A 168 6.28 8.36 12.36
C VAL A 168 5.84 9.56 11.54
N GLN A 169 4.93 10.40 12.03
CA GLN A 169 4.38 11.56 11.28
C GLN A 169 5.44 12.63 10.95
N VAL A 170 6.58 12.60 11.64
CA VAL A 170 7.72 13.51 11.42
C VAL A 170 8.80 12.89 10.52
N ALA A 171 8.62 11.64 10.09
CA ALA A 171 9.57 10.96 9.23
C ALA A 171 9.66 11.64 7.86
N LYS A 172 10.86 11.60 7.28
CA LYS A 172 11.12 12.12 5.94
C LYS A 172 11.55 10.98 5.04
N TYR A 173 11.08 10.99 3.79
CA TYR A 173 11.61 10.08 2.80
C TYR A 173 13.05 10.48 2.44
N ASN A 174 13.94 9.50 2.27
CA ASN A 174 15.37 9.69 2.01
C ASN A 174 16.16 10.45 3.11
N THR A 175 15.63 10.65 4.32
CA THR A 175 16.37 11.30 5.43
C THR A 175 15.88 10.81 6.79
N PRO A 176 16.78 10.42 7.73
CA PRO A 176 18.24 10.44 7.63
C PRO A 176 18.84 9.28 6.81
N LEU A 177 18.05 8.24 6.52
CA LEU A 177 18.47 7.09 5.70
C LEU A 177 17.78 7.14 4.33
N PRO A 178 18.36 6.52 3.29
CA PRO A 178 17.69 6.37 2.01
C PRO A 178 16.34 5.64 2.14
N PHE A 179 15.41 5.94 1.23
CA PHE A 179 14.05 5.40 1.15
C PHE A 179 13.18 5.75 2.37
N ALA A 180 12.20 4.92 2.71
CA ALA A 180 11.30 5.20 3.82
C ALA A 180 12.04 5.12 5.17
N ASN A 181 11.76 6.08 6.04
CA ASN A 181 12.19 6.06 7.44
C ASN A 181 10.99 5.86 8.39
N GLY A 182 9.79 6.20 7.95
CA GLY A 182 8.52 5.89 8.59
C GLY A 182 7.58 5.25 7.58
N LEU A 183 6.82 4.26 8.03
CA LEU A 183 5.88 3.51 7.21
C LEU A 183 4.53 3.43 7.93
N LEU A 184 3.46 3.74 7.22
CA LEU A 184 2.09 3.43 7.64
C LEU A 184 1.60 2.21 6.88
N ILE A 185 0.91 1.30 7.60
CA ILE A 185 0.17 0.18 7.02
C ILE A 185 -1.29 0.38 7.36
N GLY A 186 -2.10 0.68 6.35
CA GLY A 186 -3.52 0.92 6.45
C GLY A 186 -4.34 -0.28 5.98
N ILE A 187 -5.39 -0.61 6.73
CA ILE A 187 -6.34 -1.67 6.39
C ILE A 187 -7.74 -1.07 6.33
N ILE A 188 -8.43 -1.31 5.23
CA ILE A 188 -9.84 -0.96 5.06
C ILE A 188 -10.64 -2.25 4.95
N THR A 189 -11.57 -2.45 5.88
CA THR A 189 -12.52 -3.56 5.83
C THR A 189 -13.84 -3.04 5.27
N VAL A 190 -14.20 -3.54 4.08
CA VAL A 190 -15.52 -3.27 3.48
C VAL A 190 -16.47 -4.37 3.92
N LYS A 191 -17.55 -3.98 4.60
CA LYS A 191 -18.58 -4.93 5.06
C LYS A 191 -19.49 -5.35 3.91
N PRO A 192 -20.12 -6.53 4.00
CA PRO A 192 -21.15 -6.92 3.03
C PRO A 192 -22.25 -5.86 2.94
N SER A 193 -22.71 -5.59 1.73
CA SER A 193 -23.93 -4.81 1.52
C SER A 193 -25.12 -5.75 1.78
N ILE A 194 -25.97 -5.39 2.75
CA ILE A 194 -27.20 -6.13 3.08
C ILE A 194 -28.19 -5.99 1.94
#